data_AF-A0A925W0L8-F1
#
_entry.id   AF-A0A925W0L8-F1
#
_cell.length_a   1.000
_cell.length_b   1.000
_cell.length_c   1.000
_cell.angle_alpha   90.00
_cell.angle_beta   90.00
_cell.angle_gamma   90.00
#
_symmetry.space_group_name_H-M   'P 1'
#
loop_
_entity.id
_entity.type
_entity.pdbx_description
1 polymer ?
#
loop_
_entity_poly.entity_id
_entity_poly.type
_entity_poly.pdbx_seq_one_letter_code
_entity_poly.pdbx_strand_id
1 'polypeptide(L)'
;QAYWLKPLIQSLGGNALFFGATGLTAITDNAALTYLGSLVEGISDELKYALVAGAVAGGGLTVIANAPNPAGVGILQDAKAFEGEGISPLGLFLGALMPTAVAIVFFWLLH
;
A
#
# COMPACT_ATOMS: atom_id res chain seq x y z
N GLN A 1 -0.36 -21.23 1.97
CA GLN A 1 0.23 -20.04 1.28
C GLN A 1 1.73 -19.87 1.58
N ALA A 2 2.25 -20.28 2.75
CA ALA A 2 3.65 -20.04 3.14
C ALA A 2 4.75 -20.69 2.25
N TYR A 3 4.48 -21.82 1.58
CA TYR A 3 5.52 -22.59 0.88
C TYR A 3 6.18 -21.87 -0.30
N TRP A 4 5.44 -21.04 -1.05
CA TRP A 4 5.97 -20.26 -2.17
C TRP A 4 6.31 -18.82 -1.76
N LEU A 5 5.61 -18.28 -0.77
CA LEU A 5 5.76 -16.90 -0.34
C LEU A 5 7.06 -16.67 0.45
N LYS A 6 7.41 -17.61 1.33
CA LYS A 6 8.64 -17.54 2.12
C LYS A 6 9.90 -17.40 1.26
N PRO A 7 10.17 -18.30 0.28
CA PRO A 7 11.35 -18.16 -0.56
C PRO A 7 11.30 -16.89 -1.42
N LEU A 8 10.12 -16.46 -1.88
CA LEU A 8 9.96 -15.19 -2.60
C LEU A 8 10.41 -14.00 -1.75
N ILE A 9 9.83 -13.84 -0.56
CA ILE A 9 10.17 -12.72 0.34
C ILE A 9 11.64 -12.77 0.76
N GLN A 10 12.19 -13.96 1.04
CA GLN A 10 13.60 -14.12 1.41
C GLN A 10 14.57 -13.87 0.24
N SER A 11 14.12 -14.05 -1.00
CA SER A 11 14.92 -13.72 -2.19
C SER A 11 14.92 -12.23 -2.53
N LEU A 12 13.96 -11.46 -1.99
CA LEU A 12 13.88 -10.01 -2.17
C LEU A 12 14.71 -9.32 -1.09
N GLY A 13 15.52 -8.33 -1.49
CA GLY A 13 16.11 -7.39 -0.53
C GLY A 13 15.05 -6.45 0.05
N GLY A 14 15.32 -5.84 1.22
CA GLY A 14 14.39 -4.94 1.91
C GLY A 14 13.84 -3.82 1.01
N ASN A 15 14.69 -3.20 0.20
CA ASN A 15 14.26 -2.17 -0.77
C ASN A 15 13.27 -2.72 -1.81
N ALA A 16 13.59 -3.87 -2.41
CA ALA A 16 12.72 -4.48 -3.41
C ALA A 16 11.38 -4.90 -2.82
N LEU A 17 11.39 -5.41 -1.59
CA LEU A 17 10.18 -5.77 -0.84
C LEU A 17 9.34 -4.53 -0.49
N PHE A 18 9.97 -3.44 -0.04
CA PHE A 18 9.30 -2.19 0.28
C PHE A 18 8.59 -1.56 -0.93
N PHE A 19 9.33 -1.34 -2.02
CA PHE A 19 8.76 -0.74 -3.23
C PHE A 19 7.77 -1.69 -3.92
N GLY A 20 8.05 -3.00 -3.88
CA GLY A 20 7.13 -4.03 -4.36
C GLY A 20 5.80 -4.01 -3.60
N ALA A 21 5.83 -3.97 -2.27
CA ALA A 21 4.63 -3.87 -1.44
C ALA A 21 3.88 -2.54 -1.65
N THR A 22 4.61 -1.43 -1.80
CA THR A 22 4.04 -0.10 -2.10
C THR A 22 3.28 -0.08 -3.42
N GLY A 23 3.83 -0.70 -4.47
CA GLY A 23 3.15 -0.81 -5.75
C GLY A 23 2.00 -1.81 -5.72
N LEU A 24 2.22 -2.98 -5.13
CA LEU A 24 1.24 -4.08 -5.12
C LEU A 24 -0.02 -3.68 -4.34
N THR A 25 0.12 -2.97 -3.21
CA THR A 25 -1.03 -2.51 -2.43
C THR A 25 -1.91 -1.51 -3.19
N ALA A 26 -1.42 -0.87 -4.25
CA ALA A 26 -2.27 -0.01 -5.08
C ALA A 26 -3.34 -0.82 -5.83
N ILE A 27 -3.15 -2.13 -5.99
CA ILE A 27 -4.09 -3.03 -6.67
C ILE A 27 -4.55 -4.19 -5.78
N THR A 28 -4.08 -4.27 -4.53
CA THR A 28 -4.43 -5.29 -3.54
C THR A 28 -4.65 -4.68 -2.17
N ASP A 29 -5.42 -5.35 -1.32
CA ASP A 29 -5.65 -4.90 0.06
C ASP A 29 -4.36 -4.88 0.92
N ASN A 30 -4.12 -3.77 1.63
CA ASN A 30 -2.93 -3.61 2.47
C ASN A 30 -2.90 -4.57 3.67
N ALA A 31 -4.05 -4.94 4.23
CA ALA A 31 -4.16 -5.89 5.32
C ALA A 31 -3.89 -7.31 4.80
N ALA A 32 -4.28 -7.62 3.56
CA ALA A 32 -3.90 -8.88 2.93
C ALA A 32 -2.38 -9.01 2.75
N LEU A 33 -1.68 -7.96 2.31
CA LEU A 33 -0.22 -7.99 2.17
C LEU A 33 0.50 -8.13 3.52
N THR A 34 0.05 -7.40 4.54
CA THR A 34 0.64 -7.49 5.88
C THR A 34 0.34 -8.85 6.54
N TYR A 35 -0.86 -9.40 6.33
CA TYR A 35 -1.22 -10.75 6.75
C TYR A 35 -0.34 -11.82 6.08
N LEU A 36 -0.10 -11.72 4.77
CA LEU A 36 0.81 -12.62 4.07
C LEU A 36 2.21 -12.61 4.68
N GLY A 37 2.71 -11.45 5.10
CA GLY A 37 3.96 -11.32 5.86
C GLY A 37 3.96 -12.06 7.19
N SER A 38 2.84 -11.98 7.94
CA SER A 38 2.69 -12.65 9.24
C SER A 38 2.69 -14.17 9.15
N LEU A 39 2.34 -14.74 7.98
CA LEU A 39 2.33 -16.19 7.74
C LEU A 39 3.72 -16.77 7.47
N VAL A 40 4.75 -15.94 7.28
CA VAL A 40 6.11 -16.39 6.98
C VAL A 40 6.93 -16.47 8.26
N GLU A 41 7.08 -17.68 8.79
CA GLU A 41 7.97 -17.93 9.92
C GLU A 41 9.44 -17.68 9.55
N GLY A 42 10.18 -17.00 10.43
CA GLY A 42 11.62 -16.75 10.25
C GLY A 42 11.97 -15.64 9.25
N ILE A 43 11.02 -14.79 8.89
CA ILE A 43 11.30 -13.52 8.22
C ILE A 43 12.01 -12.56 9.19
N SER A 44 13.08 -11.89 8.74
CA SER A 44 13.80 -10.91 9.56
C SER A 44 12.93 -9.71 9.88
N ASP A 45 13.19 -9.03 11.00
CA ASP A 45 12.40 -7.86 11.40
C ASP A 45 12.51 -6.72 10.36
N GLU A 46 13.64 -6.63 9.67
CA GLU A 46 13.86 -5.67 8.58
C GLU A 46 12.99 -5.96 7.35
N LEU A 47 12.80 -7.24 6.99
CA LEU A 47 11.87 -7.62 5.92
C LEU A 47 10.40 -7.46 6.33
N LYS A 48 10.07 -7.72 7.61
CA LYS A 48 8.72 -7.41 8.15
C LYS A 48 8.44 -5.93 8.05
N TYR A 49 9.39 -5.11 8.49
CA TYR A 49 9.29 -3.66 8.42
C TYR A 49 9.09 -3.22 6.97
N ALA A 50 9.98 -3.63 6.06
CA ALA A 50 9.90 -3.27 4.65
C ALA A 50 8.54 -3.61 4.02
N LEU A 51 8.01 -4.81 4.29
CA LEU A 51 6.72 -5.24 3.79
C LEU A 51 5.56 -4.39 4.34
N VAL A 52 5.52 -4.20 5.67
CA VAL A 52 4.43 -3.46 6.32
C VAL A 52 4.50 -1.98 5.95
N ALA A 53 5.67 -1.38 6.01
CA ALA A 53 5.89 0.03 5.69
C ALA A 53 5.55 0.32 4.22
N GLY A 54 5.92 -0.58 3.29
CA GLY A 54 5.54 -0.44 1.89
C GLY A 54 4.03 -0.56 1.67
N ALA A 55 3.38 -1.56 2.28
CA ALA A 55 1.93 -1.73 2.20
C ALA A 55 1.15 -0.52 2.78
N VAL A 56 1.68 0.12 3.83
CA VAL A 56 1.09 1.34 4.40
C VAL A 56 1.34 2.54 3.49
N ALA A 57 2.56 2.73 2.98
CA ALA A 57 2.91 3.86 2.12
C ALA A 57 2.08 3.92 0.84
N GLY A 58 1.82 2.77 0.22
CA GLY A 58 1.01 2.68 -1.00
C GLY A 58 -0.50 2.60 -0.76
N GLY A 59 -0.97 2.42 0.48
CA GLY A 59 -2.37 2.13 0.80
C GLY A 59 -3.36 3.24 0.40
N GLY A 60 -2.87 4.44 0.13
CA GLY A 60 -3.68 5.57 -0.37
C GLY A 60 -3.71 5.71 -1.90
N LEU A 61 -2.93 4.93 -2.65
CA LEU A 61 -2.74 5.13 -4.09
C LEU A 61 -4.00 4.91 -4.92
N THR A 62 -4.92 4.04 -4.48
CA THR A 62 -6.17 3.79 -5.22
C THR A 62 -7.32 3.50 -4.28
N VAL A 63 -8.53 3.52 -4.83
CA VAL A 63 -9.75 3.12 -4.11
C VAL A 63 -9.78 1.63 -3.74
N ILE A 64 -8.97 0.78 -4.37
CA ILE A 64 -9.00 -0.68 -4.18
C ILE A 64 -8.11 -1.12 -3.01
N ALA A 65 -7.15 -0.29 -2.63
CA ALA A 65 -6.06 -0.62 -1.72
C ALA A 65 -6.50 -1.01 -0.28
N ASN A 66 -7.70 -0.62 0.16
CA ASN A 66 -8.28 -1.03 1.44
C ASN A 66 -9.77 -0.65 1.52
N ALA A 67 -10.50 -1.24 2.48
CA ALA A 67 -11.93 -0.96 2.70
C ALA A 67 -12.28 0.50 3.10
N PRO A 68 -11.45 1.25 3.84
CA PRO A 68 -11.67 2.67 4.08
C PRO A 68 -11.73 3.55 2.82
N ASN A 69 -10.98 3.24 1.77
CA ASN A 69 -10.94 4.11 0.58
C ASN A 69 -12.28 4.17 -0.19
N PRO A 70 -12.97 3.04 -0.50
CA PRO A 70 -14.32 3.08 -1.07
C PRO A 70 -15.34 3.77 -0.17
N ALA A 71 -15.22 3.60 1.16
CA ALA A 71 -16.10 4.29 2.11
C ALA A 71 -15.90 5.81 2.06
N GLY A 72 -14.65 6.28 1.99
CA GLY A 72 -14.31 7.69 1.81
C GLY A 72 -14.85 8.24 0.49
N VAL A 73 -14.69 7.50 -0.61
CA VAL A 73 -15.27 7.87 -1.91
C VAL A 73 -16.79 7.97 -1.84
N GLY A 74 -17.46 7.00 -1.22
CA GLY A 74 -18.92 6.99 -1.08
C GLY A 74 -19.46 8.19 -0.27
N ILE A 75 -18.70 8.68 0.70
CA ILE A 75 -19.05 9.88 1.50
C ILE A 75 -18.76 11.17 0.73
N LEU A 76 -17.66 11.22 -0.02
CA LEU A 76 -17.15 12.44 -0.63
C LEU A 76 -17.60 12.67 -2.07
N GLN A 77 -18.12 11.65 -2.78
CA GLN A 77 -18.49 11.75 -4.20
C GLN A 77 -19.48 12.89 -4.50
N ASP A 78 -20.37 13.22 -3.56
CA ASP A 78 -21.37 14.30 -3.72
C ASP A 78 -20.93 15.64 -3.09
N ALA A 79 -19.69 15.73 -2.59
CA ALA A 79 -19.18 16.96 -2.00
C ALA A 79 -19.05 18.05 -3.07
N LYS A 80 -19.30 19.32 -2.70
CA LYS A 80 -19.19 20.48 -3.62
C LYS A 80 -17.87 20.55 -4.37
N ALA A 81 -16.79 20.04 -3.78
CA ALA A 81 -15.46 20.00 -4.39
C ALA A 81 -15.36 19.14 -5.65
N PHE A 82 -16.32 18.25 -5.89
CA PHE A 82 -16.37 17.35 -7.06
C PHE A 82 -17.47 17.73 -8.05
N GLU A 83 -18.16 18.86 -7.86
CA GLU A 83 -19.13 19.45 -8.80
C GLU A 83 -20.23 18.48 -9.31
N GLY A 84 -20.49 17.39 -8.58
CA GLY A 84 -21.43 16.34 -8.98
C GLY A 84 -20.89 15.32 -9.99
N GLU A 85 -19.61 15.41 -10.38
CA GLU A 85 -18.94 14.45 -11.27
C GLU A 85 -18.35 13.24 -10.51
N GLY A 86 -18.26 13.32 -9.18
CA GLY A 86 -17.67 12.29 -8.33
C GLY A 86 -16.14 12.28 -8.34
N ILE A 87 -15.55 11.17 -7.87
CA ILE A 87 -14.09 11.03 -7.74
C ILE A 87 -13.54 10.16 -8.87
N SER A 88 -12.75 10.77 -9.76
CA SER A 88 -12.05 10.04 -10.83
C SER A 88 -11.00 9.08 -10.24
N PRO A 89 -10.99 7.78 -10.61
CA PRO A 89 -9.96 6.84 -10.17
C PRO A 89 -8.54 7.26 -10.55
N LEU A 90 -8.35 7.79 -11.78
CA LEU A 90 -7.06 8.29 -12.22
C LEU A 90 -6.69 9.60 -11.50
N GLY A 91 -7.67 10.48 -11.28
CA GLY A 91 -7.47 11.70 -10.52
C GLY A 91 -7.03 11.42 -9.07
N LEU A 92 -7.67 10.45 -8.42
CA LEU A 92 -7.29 9.96 -7.09
C LEU A 92 -5.86 9.42 -7.09
N PHE A 93 -5.52 8.55 -8.06
CA PHE A 93 -4.18 7.98 -8.17
C PHE A 93 -3.11 9.05 -8.33
N LEU A 94 -3.30 9.99 -9.28
CA LEU A 94 -2.35 11.08 -9.51
C LEU A 94 -2.25 12.03 -8.30
N GLY A 95 -3.38 12.33 -7.66
CA GLY A 95 -3.42 13.14 -6.43
C GLY A 95 -2.74 12.47 -5.23
N ALA A 96 -2.75 11.13 -5.18
CA ALA A 96 -2.12 10.35 -4.12
C ALA A 96 -0.59 10.22 -4.28
N LEU A 97 -0.01 10.51 -5.45
CA LEU A 97 1.43 10.35 -5.69
C LEU A 97 2.29 11.19 -4.74
N MET A 98 1.93 12.45 -4.50
CA MET A 98 2.66 13.33 -3.59
C MET A 98 2.61 12.85 -2.13
N PRO A 99 1.44 12.59 -1.51
CA PRO A 99 1.41 12.08 -0.14
C PRO A 99 2.06 10.69 -0.02
N THR A 100 1.96 9.83 -1.04
CA THR A 100 2.70 8.56 -1.06
C THR A 100 4.21 8.77 -1.12
N ALA A 101 4.71 9.71 -1.94
CA ALA A 101 6.13 10.04 -1.98
C ALA A 101 6.64 10.56 -0.62
N VAL A 102 5.84 11.38 0.07
CA VAL A 102 6.14 11.82 1.44
C VAL A 102 6.23 10.61 2.37
N ALA A 103 5.23 9.71 2.36
CA ALA A 103 5.26 8.49 3.17
C ALA A 103 6.49 7.63 2.88
N ILE A 104 6.87 7.48 1.60
CA ILE A 104 8.09 6.77 1.19
C ILE A 104 9.33 7.43 1.80
N VAL A 105 9.46 8.75 1.76
CA VAL A 105 10.61 9.43 2.37
C VAL A 105 10.71 9.12 3.86
N PHE A 106 9.60 9.16 4.60
CA PHE A 106 9.62 8.87 6.04
C PHE A 106 9.92 7.40 6.33
N PHE A 107 9.27 6.47 5.63
CA PHE A 107 9.39 5.04 5.92
C PHE A 107 10.62 4.37 5.31
N TRP A 108 11.21 4.94 4.26
CA TRP A 108 12.35 4.34 3.58
C TRP A 108 13.66 5.08 3.87
N LEU A 109 13.64 6.41 3.92
CA LEU A 109 14.86 7.20 4.09
C LEU A 109 15.14 7.59 5.55
N LEU A 110 14.10 7.82 6.37
CA LEU A 110 14.23 8.38 7.72
C LEU A 110 13.97 7.35 8.85
N HIS A 111 13.90 6.07 8.52
CA HIS A 111 13.58 4.98 9.45
C HIS A 111 14.80 4.38 10.15
#